data_AF-A0AA86VYG5-F1
#
_entry.id   AF-A0AA86VYG5-F1
#
_cell.length_a   1.000
_cell.length_b   1.000
_cell.length_c   1.000
_cell.angle_alpha   90.00
_cell.angle_beta   90.00
_cell.angle_gamma   90.00
#
_symmetry.space_group_name_H-M   'P 1'
#
loop_
_entity.id
_entity.type
_entity.pdbx_description
1 polymer ?
#
loop_
_entity_poly.entity_id
_entity_poly.type
_entity_poly.pdbx_seq_one_letter_code
_entity_poly.pdbx_strand_id
1 'polypeptide(L)'
;MEPPLPPDSFGNYYRITMTTPSLNTGQECHDLDLVKQIRDQIKKIDIDYVRKLQDGNEHFNFLKDISYRVLEKGELVSFNITSLCRFPLYDADFGWGKPTWRHRGYVSLKVEDMTEFEADEDLLALVNTARAC
;
A
#
# COMPACT_ATOMS: atom_id res chain seq x y z
N MET A 1 -11.88 10.23 4.21
CA MET A 1 -13.04 9.71 4.95
C MET A 1 -13.74 10.90 5.55
N GLU A 2 -15.05 11.01 5.36
CA GLU A 2 -15.88 11.98 6.06
C GLU A 2 -16.87 11.22 6.95
N PRO A 3 -16.82 11.41 8.28
CA PRO A 3 -15.86 12.23 9.03
C PRO A 3 -14.43 11.65 9.01
N PRO A 4 -13.40 12.46 9.39
CA PRO A 4 -12.04 11.96 9.58
C PRO A 4 -11.99 10.79 10.56
N LEU A 5 -11.09 9.84 10.32
CA LEU A 5 -10.90 8.71 11.23
C LEU A 5 -10.35 9.20 12.59
N PRO A 6 -10.82 8.61 13.71
CA PRO A 6 -10.20 8.81 15.01
C PRO A 6 -8.68 8.57 15.00
N PRO A 7 -7.87 9.32 15.76
CA PRO A 7 -6.40 9.17 15.78
C PRO A 7 -5.91 7.77 16.18
N ASP A 8 -6.72 7.04 16.94
CA ASP A 8 -6.50 5.69 17.46
C ASP A 8 -7.08 4.59 16.56
N SER A 9 -7.59 4.95 15.38
CA SER A 9 -8.06 3.97 14.41
C SER A 9 -6.93 3.06 13.96
N PHE A 10 -7.14 1.75 14.09
CA PHE A 10 -6.20 0.72 13.63
C PHE A 10 -6.81 -0.10 12.50
N GLY A 11 -6.00 -0.51 11.53
CA GLY A 11 -6.46 -1.25 10.36
C GLY A 11 -5.65 -0.92 9.10
N ASN A 12 -6.03 -1.54 7.98
CA ASN A 12 -5.36 -1.37 6.70
C ASN A 12 -5.84 -0.11 5.95
N TYR A 13 -5.47 1.07 6.46
CA TYR A 13 -5.79 2.36 5.86
C TYR A 13 -4.71 2.83 4.87
N TYR A 14 -4.35 1.98 3.92
CA TYR A 14 -3.44 2.36 2.85
C TYR A 14 -4.02 2.04 1.48
N ARG A 15 -3.57 2.79 0.48
CA ARG A 15 -3.91 2.58 -0.92
C ARG A 15 -2.65 2.61 -1.74
N ILE A 16 -2.61 1.74 -2.74
CA ILE A 16 -1.51 1.68 -3.69
C ILE A 16 -1.89 2.54 -4.89
N THR A 17 -0.97 3.38 -5.34
CA THR A 17 -1.09 4.06 -6.63
C THR A 17 0.22 3.88 -7.37
N MET A 18 0.15 3.91 -8.70
CA MET A 18 1.27 3.60 -9.56
C MET A 18 1.36 4.63 -10.68
N THR A 19 2.58 5.03 -11.00
CA THR A 19 2.89 5.79 -12.22
C THR A 19 3.92 5.01 -13.02
N THR A 20 3.80 5.05 -14.34
CA THR A 20 4.87 4.57 -15.23
C THR A 20 5.65 5.79 -15.68
N PRO A 21 6.97 5.87 -15.40
CA PRO A 21 7.77 6.99 -15.88
C PRO A 21 7.68 7.07 -17.40
N SER A 22 7.34 8.25 -17.93
CA SER A 22 7.43 8.52 -19.36
C SER A 22 8.90 8.62 -19.76
N LEU A 23 9.47 7.53 -20.29
CA LEU A 23 10.78 7.56 -20.94
C LEU A 23 10.60 8.24 -22.30
N ASN A 24 10.65 9.56 -22.34
CA ASN A 24 10.75 10.27 -23.61
C ASN A 24 12.14 9.98 -24.19
N THR A 25 12.19 9.15 -25.23
CA THR A 25 13.40 8.80 -25.98
C THR A 25 14.00 10.06 -26.60
N GLY A 26 14.86 10.76 -25.84
CA GLY A 26 15.59 11.93 -26.32
C GLY A 26 15.69 13.11 -25.33
N GLN A 27 14.97 13.08 -24.21
CA GLN A 27 15.04 14.14 -23.20
C GLN A 27 15.35 13.50 -21.85
N GLU A 28 16.43 13.92 -21.20
CA GLU A 28 16.77 13.46 -19.84
C GLU A 28 15.53 13.64 -18.95
N CYS A 29 14.99 12.53 -18.45
CA CYS A 29 13.95 12.57 -17.43
C CYS A 29 14.59 13.21 -16.18
N HIS A 30 14.41 14.51 -15.99
CA HIS A 30 14.85 15.17 -14.77
C HIS A 30 14.10 14.54 -13.58
N ASP A 31 14.79 14.22 -12.49
CA ASP A 31 14.23 13.61 -11.26
C ASP A 31 12.97 14.34 -10.74
N LEU A 32 12.91 15.67 -10.95
CA LEU A 32 11.78 16.51 -10.60
C LEU A 32 10.48 16.13 -11.32
N ASP A 33 10.57 15.61 -12.55
CA ASP A 33 9.41 15.20 -13.32
C ASP A 33 8.80 13.90 -12.77
N LEU A 34 9.63 12.92 -12.40
CA LEU A 34 9.15 11.69 -11.76
C LEU A 34 8.50 11.97 -10.40
N VAL A 35 9.13 12.83 -9.58
CA VAL A 35 8.55 13.24 -8.30
C VAL A 35 7.20 13.91 -8.49
N LYS A 36 7.05 14.75 -9.53
CA LYS A 36 5.78 15.38 -9.88
C LYS A 36 4.74 14.33 -10.28
N GLN A 37 5.09 13.38 -11.16
CA GLN A 37 4.20 12.29 -11.57
C GLN A 37 3.72 11.46 -10.36
N ILE A 38 4.63 11.09 -9.46
CA ILE A 38 4.30 10.35 -8.23
C ILE A 38 3.32 11.17 -7.36
N ARG A 39 3.62 12.46 -7.14
CA ARG A 39 2.75 13.35 -6.34
C ARG A 39 1.38 13.49 -6.97
N ASP A 40 1.30 13.60 -8.29
CA ASP A 40 0.03 13.74 -9.00
C ASP A 40 -0.80 12.45 -8.94
N GLN A 41 -0.18 11.26 -8.97
CA GLN A 41 -0.91 10.01 -8.72
C GLN A 41 -1.39 9.87 -7.27
N ILE A 42 -0.61 10.32 -6.28
CA ILE A 42 -1.03 10.33 -4.87
C ILE A 42 -2.23 11.26 -4.67
N LYS A 43 -2.24 12.44 -5.29
CA LYS A 43 -3.35 13.40 -5.20
C LYS A 43 -4.68 12.87 -5.73
N LYS A 44 -4.67 11.88 -6.65
CA LYS A 44 -5.89 11.24 -7.15
C LYS A 44 -6.60 10.39 -6.10
N ILE A 45 -5.92 10.02 -5.02
CA ILE A 45 -6.54 9.35 -3.87
C ILE A 45 -7.17 10.44 -2.99
N ASP A 46 -8.26 11.02 -3.49
CA ASP A 46 -9.03 12.04 -2.79
C ASP A 46 -10.25 11.41 -2.07
N ILE A 47 -11.11 12.27 -1.53
CA ILE A 47 -12.30 11.81 -0.82
C ILE A 47 -13.31 11.12 -1.74
N ASP A 48 -13.41 11.56 -2.99
CA ASP A 48 -14.32 10.98 -3.98
C ASP A 48 -13.86 9.59 -4.40
N TYR A 49 -12.54 9.40 -4.56
CA TYR A 49 -11.93 8.10 -4.76
C TYR A 49 -12.24 7.15 -3.59
N VAL A 50 -12.06 7.63 -2.35
CA VAL A 50 -12.33 6.82 -1.15
C VAL A 50 -13.81 6.47 -1.03
N ARG A 51 -14.73 7.37 -1.42
CA ARG A 51 -16.16 7.09 -1.45
C ARG A 51 -16.51 6.02 -2.48
N LYS A 52 -16.01 6.13 -3.71
CA LYS A 52 -16.21 5.10 -4.76
C LYS A 52 -15.68 3.73 -4.36
N LEU A 53 -14.61 3.71 -3.56
CA LEU A 53 -14.04 2.47 -3.04
C LEU A 53 -14.99 1.72 -2.09
N GLN A 54 -15.81 2.45 -1.32
CA GLN A 54 -16.78 1.82 -0.40
C GLN A 54 -17.84 1.03 -1.16
N ASP A 55 -18.15 1.44 -2.39
CA ASP A 55 -19.23 0.88 -3.19
C ASP A 55 -18.75 -0.16 -4.22
N GLY A 56 -17.45 -0.37 -4.38
CA GLY A 56 -16.93 -1.06 -5.55
C GLY A 56 -15.59 -1.78 -5.42
N ASN A 57 -15.38 -2.73 -6.32
CA ASN A 57 -14.17 -3.56 -6.38
C ASN A 57 -13.09 -2.99 -7.34
N GLU A 58 -13.22 -1.74 -7.77
CA GLU A 58 -12.36 -1.13 -8.80
C GLU A 58 -10.88 -1.15 -8.42
N HIS A 59 -10.55 -0.73 -7.19
CA HIS A 59 -9.17 -0.74 -6.73
C HIS A 59 -8.62 -2.16 -6.59
N PHE A 60 -9.45 -3.12 -6.15
CA PHE A 60 -9.05 -4.52 -6.08
C PHE A 60 -8.76 -5.09 -7.48
N ASN A 61 -9.59 -4.79 -8.46
CA ASN A 61 -9.37 -5.19 -9.85
C ASN A 61 -8.09 -4.55 -10.42
N PHE A 62 -7.82 -3.29 -10.10
CA PHE A 62 -6.57 -2.60 -10.44
C PHE A 62 -5.35 -3.31 -9.83
N LEU A 63 -5.41 -3.69 -8.56
CA LEU A 63 -4.34 -4.46 -7.91
C LEU A 63 -4.13 -5.82 -8.58
N LYS A 64 -5.22 -6.52 -8.91
CA LYS A 64 -5.16 -7.82 -9.60
C LYS A 64 -4.48 -7.70 -10.97
N ASP A 65 -4.84 -6.69 -11.76
CA ASP A 65 -4.21 -6.43 -13.07
C ASP A 65 -2.71 -6.16 -12.94
N ILE A 66 -2.31 -5.29 -12.00
CA ILE A 66 -0.90 -4.99 -11.77
C ILE A 66 -0.14 -6.24 -11.33
N SER A 67 -0.67 -6.98 -10.36
CA SER A 67 -0.04 -8.20 -9.86
C SER A 67 0.15 -9.22 -10.99
N TYR A 68 -0.86 -9.42 -11.82
CA TYR A 68 -0.78 -10.30 -12.99
C TYR A 68 0.30 -9.86 -13.98
N ARG A 69 0.37 -8.56 -14.28
CA ARG A 69 1.37 -8.00 -15.22
C ARG A 69 2.80 -8.05 -14.69
N VAL A 70 2.99 -7.92 -13.38
CA VAL A 70 4.30 -7.97 -12.72
C VAL A 70 4.77 -9.42 -12.50
N LEU A 71 3.92 -10.26 -11.92
CA LEU A 71 4.31 -11.59 -11.43
C LEU A 71 4.17 -12.69 -12.49
N GLU A 72 3.06 -12.71 -13.23
CA GLU A 72 2.78 -13.81 -14.15
C GLU A 72 3.31 -13.52 -15.57
N LYS A 73 3.05 -12.31 -16.07
CA LYS A 73 3.47 -11.96 -17.43
C LYS A 73 4.88 -11.40 -17.54
N GLY A 74 5.41 -10.82 -16.47
CA GLY A 74 6.70 -10.12 -16.49
C GLY A 74 6.72 -8.90 -17.45
N GLU A 75 5.56 -8.32 -17.75
CA GLU A 75 5.42 -7.15 -18.64
C GLU A 75 5.88 -5.86 -17.95
N LEU A 76 5.92 -5.85 -16.61
CA LEU A 76 6.22 -4.66 -15.82
C LEU A 76 7.25 -4.97 -14.73
N VAL A 77 8.33 -4.19 -14.69
CA VAL A 77 9.24 -4.16 -13.54
C VAL A 77 8.69 -3.14 -12.54
N SER A 78 8.31 -3.61 -11.36
CA SER A 78 7.77 -2.75 -10.31
C SER A 78 8.85 -2.28 -9.34
N PHE A 79 8.77 -1.00 -8.95
CA PHE A 79 9.55 -0.43 -7.85
C PHE A 79 8.59 0.14 -6.81
N ASN A 80 8.62 -0.40 -5.60
CA ASN A 80 7.68 -0.08 -4.54
C ASN A 80 8.31 0.84 -3.49
N ILE A 81 7.61 1.93 -3.15
CA ILE A 81 8.01 2.87 -2.12
C ILE A 81 6.93 2.90 -1.03
N THR A 82 7.34 2.78 0.23
CA THR A 82 6.43 2.91 1.38
C THR A 82 7.04 3.85 2.40
N SER A 83 6.34 4.93 2.75
CA SER A 83 6.78 5.88 3.77
C SER A 83 6.37 5.44 5.17
N LEU A 84 7.32 5.46 6.11
CA LEU A 84 7.07 5.24 7.55
C LEU A 84 7.39 6.49 8.38
N CYS A 85 7.63 7.64 7.75
CA CYS A 85 8.14 8.85 8.40
C CYS A 85 7.18 9.44 9.44
N ARG A 86 5.88 9.16 9.34
CA ARG A 86 4.85 9.66 10.27
C ARG A 86 4.40 8.59 11.29
N PHE A 87 5.05 7.44 11.31
CA PHE A 87 4.73 6.40 12.28
C PHE A 87 5.43 6.73 13.61
N PRO A 88 4.73 6.80 14.75
CA PRO A 88 5.21 7.40 16.01
C PRO A 88 6.18 6.49 16.79
N LEU A 89 7.11 5.80 16.11
CA LEU A 89 7.99 4.83 16.78
C LEU A 89 9.02 5.44 17.70
N TYR A 90 9.50 6.65 17.39
CA TYR A 90 10.45 7.33 18.26
C TYR A 90 9.77 7.86 19.54
N ASP A 91 8.44 7.83 19.60
CA ASP A 91 7.67 8.19 20.79
C ASP A 91 7.24 6.97 21.62
N ALA A 92 7.42 5.76 21.10
CA ALA A 92 7.11 4.54 21.82
C ALA A 92 8.14 4.31 22.94
N ASP A 93 7.71 4.42 24.19
CA ASP A 93 8.50 4.08 25.37
C ASP A 93 7.75 3.03 26.19
N PHE A 94 8.32 1.83 26.28
CA PHE A 94 7.76 0.70 27.02
C PHE A 94 8.38 0.54 28.42
N GLY A 95 9.12 1.54 28.90
CA GLY A 95 9.83 1.54 30.19
C GLY A 95 11.35 1.33 30.08
N TRP A 96 11.87 1.15 28.86
CA TRP A 96 13.31 1.05 28.58
C TRP A 96 13.89 2.30 27.91
N GLY A 97 13.09 3.36 27.77
CA GLY A 97 13.45 4.59 27.07
C GLY A 97 13.07 4.55 25.59
N LYS A 98 13.10 5.73 24.96
CA LYS A 98 12.78 5.91 23.54
C LYS A 98 13.84 5.29 22.63
N PRO A 99 13.46 4.70 21.48
CA PRO A 99 14.40 4.10 20.54
C PRO A 99 15.41 5.13 20.00
N THR A 100 16.70 4.78 19.99
CA THR A 100 17.74 5.57 19.31
C THR A 100 17.77 5.29 17.81
N TRP A 101 17.40 4.07 17.41
CA TRP A 101 17.44 3.60 16.03
C TRP A 101 16.22 2.73 15.74
N ARG A 102 15.76 2.75 14.48
CA ARG A 102 14.68 1.92 13.97
C ARG A 102 15.09 1.34 12.63
N HIS A 103 14.77 0.07 12.39
CA HIS A 103 14.86 -0.54 11.07
C HIS A 103 13.53 -1.17 10.65
N ARG A 104 13.32 -1.32 9.33
CA ARG A 104 12.23 -2.13 8.79
C ARG A 104 12.78 -3.54 8.55
N GLY A 105 12.14 -4.56 9.13
CA GLY A 105 12.39 -5.94 8.74
C GLY A 105 11.63 -6.30 7.47
N TYR A 106 12.27 -7.03 6.57
CA TYR A 106 11.60 -7.69 5.45
C TYR A 106 11.45 -9.17 5.81
N VAL A 107 10.23 -9.67 5.74
CA VAL A 107 9.95 -11.10 5.82
C VAL A 107 9.54 -11.53 4.42
N SER A 108 10.35 -12.41 3.82
CA SER A 108 10.01 -13.06 2.57
C SER A 108 9.30 -14.36 2.90
N LEU A 109 7.99 -14.40 2.66
CA LEU A 109 7.22 -15.63 2.74
C LEU A 109 7.40 -16.42 1.45
N LYS A 110 7.55 -17.73 1.55
CA LYS A 110 7.49 -18.58 0.37
C LYS A 110 6.04 -18.71 -0.11
N VAL A 111 5.86 -19.15 -1.35
CA VAL A 111 4.52 -19.38 -1.90
C VAL A 111 3.78 -20.42 -1.06
N GLU A 112 4.47 -21.45 -0.59
CA GLU A 112 3.88 -22.49 0.25
C GLU A 112 3.35 -21.91 1.58
N ASP A 113 4.12 -21.02 2.21
CA ASP A 113 3.69 -20.35 3.44
C ASP A 113 2.47 -19.44 3.18
N MET A 114 2.43 -18.77 2.02
CA MET A 114 1.26 -17.96 1.61
C MET A 114 0.01 -18.81 1.41
N THR A 115 0.13 -20.00 0.83
CA THR A 115 -1.02 -20.89 0.63
C THR A 115 -1.61 -21.39 1.95
N GLU A 116 -0.80 -21.53 3.00
CA GLU A 116 -1.29 -21.87 4.33
C GLU A 116 -2.17 -20.74 4.91
N PHE A 117 -1.75 -19.48 4.77
CA PHE A 117 -2.56 -18.33 5.18
C PHE A 117 -3.86 -18.17 4.38
N GLU A 118 -3.85 -18.53 3.09
CA GLU A 118 -5.05 -18.47 2.24
C GLU A 118 -6.08 -19.57 2.58
N ALA A 119 -5.63 -20.69 3.12
CA ALA A 119 -6.47 -21.81 3.53
C ALA A 119 -6.88 -21.78 5.02
N ASP A 120 -6.41 -20.78 5.77
CA ASP A 120 -6.68 -20.64 7.19
C ASP A 120 -8.13 -20.15 7.43
N GLU A 121 -8.99 -21.06 7.87
CA GLU A 121 -10.41 -20.81 8.13
C GLU A 121 -10.65 -19.75 9.22
N ASP A 122 -9.78 -19.64 10.22
CA ASP A 122 -9.92 -18.67 11.30
C ASP A 122 -9.59 -17.26 10.80
N LEU A 123 -8.54 -17.13 9.98
CA LEU A 123 -8.18 -15.89 9.27
C LEU A 123 -9.26 -15.49 8.26
N LEU A 124 -9.79 -16.43 7.50
CA LEU A 124 -10.89 -16.20 6.56
C LEU A 124 -12.15 -15.74 7.28
N ALA A 125 -12.47 -16.31 8.44
CA ALA A 125 -13.59 -15.87 9.27
C ALA A 125 -13.39 -14.42 9.74
N LEU A 126 -12.19 -14.04 10.17
CA LEU A 126 -11.85 -12.66 10.56
C LEU A 126 -12.00 -11.66 9.39
N VAL A 127 -11.46 -12.01 8.22
CA VAL A 127 -11.53 -11.16 7.01
C VAL A 127 -12.98 -11.01 6.52
N ASN A 128 -13.76 -12.08 6.55
CA ASN A 128 -15.16 -12.05 6.12
C ASN A 128 -16.06 -11.32 7.12
N THR A 129 -15.75 -11.40 8.42
CA THR A 129 -16.46 -10.61 9.44
C THR A 129 -16.22 -9.11 9.24
N ALA A 130 -15.01 -8.69 8.88
CA ALA A 130 -14.69 -7.30 8.58
C ALA A 130 -15.36 -6.74 7.30
N ARG A 131 -15.84 -7.62 6.39
CA ARG A 131 -16.62 -7.24 5.20
C ARG A 131 -18.12 -7.07 5.49
N ALA A 132 -18.60 -7.57 6.62
CA ALA A 132 -20.01 -7.53 7.00
C ALA A 132 -20.39 -6.31 7.87
N CYS A 133 -19.42 -5.44 8.18
CA CYS A 133 -19.62 -4.18 8.90
C CYS A 133 -19.52 -2.97 7.98
#